data_AF-A0A7J9LZQ0-F1
#
_entry.id   AF-A0A7J9LZQ0-F1
#
_cell.length_a   1.000
_cell.length_b   1.000
_cell.length_c   1.000
_cell.angle_alpha   90.00
_cell.angle_beta   90.00
_cell.angle_gamma   90.00
#
_symmetry.space_group_name_H-M   'P 1'
#
loop_
_entity.id
_entity.type
_entity.pdbx_description
1 polymer ?
#
loop_
_entity_poly.entity_id
_entity_poly.type
_entity_poly.pdbx_seq_one_letter_code
_entity_poly.pdbx_strand_id
1 'polypeptide(L)'
;MHVLGFDPHAFAHFRDERKRRRSKVTEQSMDEKLGRMVTRVVLPRVVMHSRHHYGAFSENFMGLELEDGGGRGTSGSHWEKRLLMNEIMTGSVDTRSVVSKMTLALLEDSGWYQANYSMADHLDWGRNQGTDFITSPCNLWKGAYHCNTTNFSGCTYNREAEGYCPIVTYSGDLPKWARYFPQANKGGQSSLADYCTYFVAYSDGSCTDTNSARAPDRMLGEVRGSNSRCMASSLVRTGFVRGSITQGNGCYQHRCVNNSLEVAVDGIWKACPEAGGPVQFPGFNGELICPAYNELCSNRPVSVSEQCANSCNLNGDCVNGKCHCFLGFHGHDCSKRSCPNDCNGRGKCLSNGVCECENGRTGVDCSTAVCDEQCSLHGGVCDNGVCEFRCSDYAGYTCQNSSTLLSSLSVCKNVLERELSGQHCAPSEASILQQLEEVVVMPNYYRLFPGGAKKLFNNLFGSSYCDAAAKQLACWISIQKCDNDGDNRLRVCHSACQSYNLACGASLDCSDQTLFSSEEEGDGQCTGTGELKLSWFNR
;
A
#
# COMPACT_ATOMS: atom_id res chain seq x y z
N MET A 1 6.32 -3.86 4.98
CA MET A 1 5.41 -3.60 3.85
C MET A 1 5.91 -2.48 2.94
N HIS A 2 6.27 -1.29 3.43
CA HIS A 2 6.86 -0.24 2.57
C HIS A 2 8.07 -0.74 1.75
N VAL A 3 9.04 -1.37 2.42
CA VAL A 3 10.22 -1.98 1.76
C VAL A 3 9.84 -3.06 0.72
N LEU A 4 8.66 -3.67 0.88
CA LEU A 4 8.14 -4.67 -0.06
C LEU A 4 7.37 -4.04 -1.24
N GLY A 5 7.21 -2.71 -1.30
CA GLY A 5 6.58 -2.04 -2.44
C GLY A 5 5.26 -1.33 -2.16
N PHE A 6 4.78 -1.29 -0.90
CA PHE A 6 3.67 -0.40 -0.56
C PHE A 6 4.22 1.01 -0.30
N ASP A 7 4.52 1.71 -1.39
CA ASP A 7 5.01 3.07 -1.37
C ASP A 7 4.67 3.75 -2.73
N PRO A 8 4.27 5.04 -2.77
CA PRO A 8 3.95 5.76 -3.99
C PRO A 8 5.05 5.70 -5.06
N HIS A 9 6.32 5.67 -4.64
CA HIS A 9 7.42 5.55 -5.57
C HIS A 9 7.47 4.15 -6.19
N ALA A 10 7.28 3.11 -5.37
CA ALA A 10 7.20 1.73 -5.85
C ALA A 10 6.00 1.49 -6.79
N PHE A 11 4.89 2.23 -6.62
CA PHE A 11 3.71 2.11 -7.49
C PHE A 11 4.04 2.40 -8.96
N ALA A 12 4.97 3.33 -9.22
CA ALA A 12 5.41 3.63 -10.59
C ALA A 12 6.07 2.42 -11.27
N HIS A 13 6.47 1.40 -10.51
CA HIS A 13 7.16 0.20 -10.97
C HIS A 13 6.28 -1.05 -10.97
N PHE A 14 5.00 -0.93 -10.63
CA PHE A 14 4.11 -2.09 -10.63
C PHE A 14 3.90 -2.63 -12.04
N ARG A 15 3.75 -3.95 -12.14
CA ARG A 15 3.63 -4.68 -13.39
C ARG A 15 2.28 -5.37 -13.52
N ASP A 16 1.71 -5.33 -14.72
CA ASP A 16 0.49 -6.06 -15.07
C ASP A 16 0.76 -7.57 -15.22
N GLU A 17 -0.29 -8.34 -15.49
CA GLU A 17 -0.23 -9.80 -15.70
C GLU A 17 0.62 -10.18 -16.93
N ARG A 18 0.80 -9.24 -17.87
CA ARG A 18 1.73 -9.37 -19.00
C ARG A 18 3.15 -8.95 -18.64
N LYS A 19 3.43 -8.57 -17.40
CA LYS A 19 4.72 -8.05 -16.92
C LYS A 19 5.12 -6.68 -17.51
N ARG A 20 4.16 -5.90 -18.00
CA ARG A 20 4.39 -4.53 -18.49
C ARG A 20 4.11 -3.51 -17.40
N ARG A 21 4.71 -2.31 -17.50
CA ARG A 21 4.48 -1.24 -16.52
C ARG A 21 2.99 -0.90 -16.46
N ARG A 22 2.40 -0.89 -15.26
CA ARG A 22 1.02 -0.45 -15.08
C ARG A 22 0.95 1.05 -15.37
N SER A 23 0.09 1.45 -16.30
CA SER A 23 -0.14 2.87 -16.61
C SER A 23 -0.88 3.61 -15.49
N LYS A 24 -1.63 2.87 -14.67
CA LYS A 24 -2.43 3.42 -13.58
C LYS A 24 -2.44 2.46 -12.39
N VAL A 25 -1.93 2.94 -11.26
CA VAL A 25 -1.96 2.23 -9.97
C VAL A 25 -2.86 2.96 -9.00
N THR A 26 -2.72 4.28 -8.97
CA THR A 26 -3.57 5.19 -8.21
C THR A 26 -4.34 6.12 -9.13
N GLU A 27 -5.48 6.59 -8.65
CA GLU A 27 -6.30 7.61 -9.27
C GLU A 27 -6.64 8.67 -8.24
N GLN A 28 -6.35 9.93 -8.54
CA GLN A 28 -6.73 11.05 -7.70
C GLN A 28 -7.90 11.80 -8.35
N SER A 29 -8.97 12.00 -7.59
CA SER A 29 -10.14 12.75 -8.06
C SER A 29 -10.82 13.49 -6.91
N MET A 30 -11.58 14.54 -7.23
CA MET A 30 -12.46 15.19 -6.27
C MET A 30 -13.63 14.25 -5.98
N ASP A 31 -13.83 13.90 -4.71
CA ASP A 31 -15.02 13.18 -4.28
C ASP A 31 -16.07 14.20 -3.82
N GLU A 32 -17.19 14.28 -4.56
CA GLU A 32 -18.25 15.25 -4.27
C GLU A 32 -19.00 14.92 -2.97
N LYS A 33 -19.12 13.64 -2.60
CA LYS A 33 -19.81 13.23 -1.37
C LYS A 33 -18.97 13.53 -0.15
N LEU A 34 -17.67 13.28 -0.22
CA LEU A 34 -16.73 13.58 0.86
C LEU A 34 -16.32 15.06 0.86
N GLY A 35 -16.40 15.75 -0.27
CA GLY A 35 -16.02 17.16 -0.39
C GLY A 35 -14.50 17.39 -0.31
N ARG A 36 -13.68 16.38 -0.65
CA ARG A 36 -12.21 16.44 -0.66
C ARG A 36 -11.61 15.70 -1.85
N MET A 37 -10.36 16.02 -2.17
CA MET A 37 -9.57 15.22 -3.10
C MET A 37 -9.24 13.88 -2.45
N VAL A 38 -9.42 12.79 -3.18
CA VAL A 38 -9.16 11.43 -2.69
C VAL A 38 -8.25 10.72 -3.67
N THR A 39 -7.24 10.03 -3.15
CA THR A 39 -6.36 9.16 -3.95
C THR A 39 -6.76 7.71 -3.69
N ARG A 40 -7.10 6.97 -4.75
CA ARG A 40 -7.54 5.58 -4.67
C ARG A 40 -6.56 4.65 -5.36
N VAL A 41 -6.25 3.52 -4.75
CA VAL A 41 -5.63 2.38 -5.44
C VAL A 41 -6.69 1.69 -6.28
N VAL A 42 -6.45 1.63 -7.59
CA VAL A 42 -7.39 1.10 -8.60
C VAL A 42 -6.91 -0.24 -9.18
N LEU A 43 -6.09 -0.95 -8.41
CA LEU A 43 -5.52 -2.24 -8.82
C LEU A 43 -6.57 -3.37 -8.78
N PRO A 44 -6.56 -4.33 -9.73
CA PRO A 44 -7.66 -5.28 -9.91
C PRO A 44 -7.98 -6.14 -8.68
N ARG A 45 -6.96 -6.73 -8.02
CA ARG A 45 -7.16 -7.59 -6.86
C ARG A 45 -7.45 -6.75 -5.61
N VAL A 46 -6.85 -5.57 -5.47
CA VAL A 46 -7.17 -4.64 -4.38
C VAL A 46 -8.66 -4.29 -4.42
N VAL A 47 -9.19 -3.91 -5.59
CA VAL A 47 -10.60 -3.60 -5.79
C VAL A 47 -11.47 -4.82 -5.49
N MET A 48 -11.16 -5.97 -6.09
CA MET A 48 -11.90 -7.22 -5.88
C MET A 48 -11.98 -7.61 -4.40
N HIS A 49 -10.85 -7.66 -3.69
CA HIS A 49 -10.83 -8.01 -2.28
C HIS A 49 -11.54 -6.99 -1.39
N SER A 50 -11.45 -5.70 -1.73
CA SER A 50 -12.18 -4.65 -1.03
C SER A 50 -13.69 -4.81 -1.22
N ARG A 51 -14.19 -5.07 -2.44
CA ARG A 51 -15.62 -5.33 -2.68
C ARG A 51 -16.12 -6.51 -1.86
N HIS A 52 -15.35 -7.60 -1.81
CA HIS A 52 -15.69 -8.76 -0.98
C HIS A 52 -15.67 -8.47 0.51
N HIS A 53 -14.75 -7.63 0.99
CA HIS A 53 -14.65 -7.24 2.40
C HIS A 53 -15.85 -6.40 2.84
N TYR A 54 -16.14 -5.31 2.12
CA TYR A 54 -17.23 -4.41 2.45
C TYR A 54 -18.61 -4.95 2.02
N GLY A 55 -18.68 -5.96 1.15
CA GLY A 55 -19.92 -6.38 0.51
C GLY A 55 -20.44 -5.34 -0.49
N ALA A 56 -19.53 -4.65 -1.18
CA ALA A 56 -19.80 -3.50 -2.04
C ALA A 56 -19.62 -3.86 -3.53
N PHE A 57 -20.48 -4.74 -4.07
CA PHE A 57 -20.39 -5.23 -5.45
C PHE A 57 -20.93 -4.25 -6.51
N SER A 58 -20.63 -2.96 -6.36
CA SER A 58 -21.15 -1.88 -7.18
C SER A 58 -20.07 -1.26 -8.07
N GLU A 59 -20.48 -0.80 -9.25
CA GLU A 59 -19.65 0.04 -10.14
C GLU A 59 -19.21 1.35 -9.47
N ASN A 60 -19.98 1.84 -8.50
CA ASN A 60 -19.64 3.07 -7.77
C ASN A 60 -18.39 2.93 -6.88
N PHE A 61 -17.96 1.70 -6.58
CA PHE A 61 -16.73 1.45 -5.86
C PHE A 61 -15.57 1.30 -6.86
N MET A 62 -14.81 2.38 -7.06
CA MET A 62 -13.77 2.46 -8.09
C MET A 62 -12.37 2.11 -7.60
N GLY A 63 -12.14 2.08 -6.28
CA GLY A 63 -10.81 1.88 -5.70
C GLY A 63 -10.79 2.05 -4.19
N LEU A 64 -9.72 1.57 -3.56
CA LEU A 64 -9.53 1.68 -2.11
C LEU A 64 -8.68 2.91 -1.78
N GLU A 65 -9.13 3.72 -0.83
CA GLU A 65 -8.51 5.02 -0.54
C GLU A 65 -7.16 4.88 0.17
N LEU A 66 -6.23 5.72 -0.24
CA LEU A 66 -4.98 5.99 0.48
C LEU A 66 -5.19 7.19 1.39
N GLU A 67 -4.49 7.15 2.51
CA GLU A 67 -4.43 8.23 3.49
C GLU A 67 -4.01 9.54 2.82
N ASP A 68 -4.70 10.63 3.15
CA ASP A 68 -4.39 12.00 2.70
C ASP A 68 -3.97 12.94 3.84
N GLY A 69 -4.00 12.47 5.09
CA GLY A 69 -3.50 13.15 6.29
C GLY A 69 -2.08 12.77 6.71
N GLY A 70 -1.67 13.23 7.91
CA GLY A 70 -0.41 12.84 8.58
C GLY A 70 0.90 13.42 8.01
N GLY A 71 0.90 13.91 6.77
CA GLY A 71 2.07 14.51 6.09
C GLY A 71 2.77 13.55 5.11
N ARG A 72 3.96 13.92 4.61
CA ARG A 72 4.68 13.18 3.55
C ARG A 72 5.05 11.72 3.90
N GLY A 73 5.24 11.41 5.19
CA GLY A 73 5.55 10.05 5.64
C GLY A 73 4.31 9.16 5.77
N THR A 74 3.11 9.73 5.66
CA THR A 74 1.85 9.03 5.91
C THR A 74 0.99 9.02 4.64
N SER A 75 0.72 10.20 4.09
CA SER A 75 -0.13 10.39 2.93
C SER A 75 0.40 9.65 1.70
N GLY A 76 -0.48 8.92 1.02
CA GLY A 76 -0.16 8.15 -0.18
C GLY A 76 0.56 6.81 0.06
N SER A 77 1.27 6.66 1.18
CA SER A 77 1.99 5.41 1.53
C SER A 77 1.21 4.47 2.44
N HIS A 78 0.05 4.90 2.94
CA HIS A 78 -0.79 4.15 3.86
C HIS A 78 -2.23 4.07 3.35
N TRP A 79 -2.96 3.05 3.78
CA TRP A 79 -4.40 2.97 3.63
C TRP A 79 -5.10 4.03 4.47
N GLU A 80 -6.21 4.55 3.95
CA GLU A 80 -7.11 5.46 4.65
C GLU A 80 -7.61 4.83 5.96
N LYS A 81 -7.23 5.42 7.11
CA LYS A 81 -7.56 4.83 8.42
C LYS A 81 -9.06 4.86 8.67
N ARG A 82 -9.82 5.83 8.13
CA ARG A 82 -11.29 5.81 8.20
C ARG A 82 -11.86 4.49 7.68
N LEU A 83 -11.30 3.93 6.60
CA LEU A 83 -11.84 2.75 5.93
C LEU A 83 -11.25 1.43 6.43
N LEU A 84 -10.02 1.43 6.94
CA LEU A 84 -9.32 0.20 7.32
C LEU A 84 -8.87 0.10 8.78
N MET A 85 -9.02 1.17 9.56
CA MET A 85 -8.78 1.27 11.00
C MET A 85 -7.55 0.52 11.52
N ASN A 86 -7.71 -0.73 11.96
CA ASN A 86 -6.67 -1.55 12.57
C ASN A 86 -5.86 -2.37 11.56
N GLU A 87 -5.95 -2.08 10.27
CA GLU A 87 -5.03 -2.62 9.28
C GLU A 87 -3.61 -2.08 9.50
N ILE A 88 -2.61 -2.94 9.37
CA ILE A 88 -1.21 -2.64 9.70
C ILE A 88 -0.60 -1.50 8.87
N MET A 89 -1.13 -1.26 7.67
CA MET A 89 -0.72 -0.20 6.75
C MET A 89 -1.59 1.03 6.80
N THR A 90 -2.36 1.23 7.87
CA THR A 90 -2.92 2.56 8.16
C THR A 90 -1.86 3.46 8.79
N GLY A 91 -2.05 4.79 8.71
CA GLY A 91 -1.05 5.78 9.17
C GLY A 91 -0.77 5.82 10.68
N SER A 92 -1.37 4.92 11.47
CA SER A 92 -1.10 4.76 12.91
C SER A 92 -1.46 3.35 13.38
N VAL A 93 -0.63 2.79 14.26
CA VAL A 93 -0.81 1.45 14.81
C VAL A 93 -1.95 1.39 15.83
N ASP A 94 -2.69 0.29 15.80
CA ASP A 94 -3.71 -0.06 16.79
C ASP A 94 -3.23 -1.23 17.65
N THR A 95 -3.89 -1.46 18.79
CA THR A 95 -3.51 -2.52 19.75
C THR A 95 -3.59 -3.94 19.16
N ARG A 96 -4.35 -4.13 18.08
CA ARG A 96 -4.45 -5.38 17.32
C ARG A 96 -4.41 -5.09 15.83
N SER A 97 -3.22 -4.80 15.32
CA SER A 97 -3.01 -4.62 13.89
C SER A 97 -3.14 -5.94 13.13
N VAL A 98 -3.74 -5.89 11.94
CA VAL A 98 -3.97 -7.05 11.06
C VAL A 98 -3.36 -6.86 9.68
N VAL A 99 -2.85 -7.93 9.07
CA VAL A 99 -2.46 -7.95 7.65
C VAL A 99 -3.67 -8.38 6.82
N SER A 100 -4.34 -7.42 6.20
CA SER A 100 -5.56 -7.69 5.43
C SER A 100 -5.27 -8.33 4.06
N LYS A 101 -6.32 -8.91 3.45
CA LYS A 101 -6.28 -9.33 2.05
C LYS A 101 -6.01 -8.16 1.09
N MET A 102 -6.37 -6.93 1.45
CA MET A 102 -6.15 -5.75 0.62
C MET A 102 -4.66 -5.41 0.51
N THR A 103 -3.91 -5.49 1.62
CA THR A 103 -2.45 -5.29 1.59
C THR A 103 -1.73 -6.40 0.84
N LEU A 104 -2.13 -7.67 1.04
CA LEU A 104 -1.58 -8.77 0.26
C LEU A 104 -1.91 -8.64 -1.24
N ALA A 105 -3.12 -8.18 -1.57
CA ALA A 105 -3.53 -7.94 -2.94
C ALA A 105 -2.75 -6.83 -3.62
N LEU A 106 -2.43 -5.75 -2.90
CA LEU A 106 -1.58 -4.68 -3.42
C LEU A 106 -0.19 -5.23 -3.79
N LEU A 107 0.39 -6.08 -2.92
CA LEU A 107 1.67 -6.73 -3.20
C LEU A 107 1.57 -7.72 -4.37
N GLU A 108 0.49 -8.49 -4.51
CA GLU A 108 0.32 -9.36 -5.69
C GLU A 108 0.16 -8.54 -6.98
N ASP A 109 -0.64 -7.47 -6.95
CA ASP A 109 -0.86 -6.59 -8.10
C ASP A 109 0.38 -5.75 -8.49
N SER A 110 1.41 -5.70 -7.64
CA SER A 110 2.73 -5.18 -8.00
C SER A 110 3.40 -6.00 -9.11
N GLY A 111 2.99 -7.27 -9.26
CA GLY A 111 3.58 -8.22 -10.20
C GLY A 111 4.88 -8.86 -9.71
N TRP A 112 5.35 -8.53 -8.51
CA TRP A 112 6.58 -9.07 -7.89
C TRP A 112 6.33 -10.28 -7.00
N TYR A 113 5.12 -10.40 -6.45
CA TYR A 113 4.76 -11.43 -5.48
C TYR A 113 3.55 -12.23 -5.94
N GLN A 114 3.39 -13.41 -5.33
CA GLN A 114 2.16 -14.19 -5.36
C GLN A 114 1.63 -14.26 -3.92
N ALA A 115 0.41 -13.79 -3.66
CA ALA A 115 -0.11 -13.77 -2.32
C ALA A 115 -0.75 -15.12 -1.95
N ASN A 116 -0.50 -15.57 -0.72
CA ASN A 116 -1.29 -16.63 -0.11
C ASN A 116 -2.37 -16.01 0.78
N TYR A 117 -3.55 -15.78 0.23
CA TYR A 117 -4.67 -15.16 0.94
C TYR A 117 -5.24 -15.98 2.10
N SER A 118 -4.87 -17.25 2.25
CA SER A 118 -5.25 -18.04 3.43
C SER A 118 -4.51 -17.59 4.70
N MET A 119 -3.40 -16.87 4.54
CA MET A 119 -2.60 -16.32 5.63
C MET A 119 -3.02 -14.92 6.04
N ALA A 120 -3.99 -14.31 5.33
CA ALA A 120 -4.50 -13.00 5.68
C ALA A 120 -5.24 -13.06 7.02
N ASP A 121 -4.96 -12.09 7.87
CA ASP A 121 -5.71 -11.90 9.10
C ASP A 121 -7.15 -11.47 8.82
N HIS A 122 -8.01 -11.67 9.82
CA HIS A 122 -9.38 -11.24 9.74
C HIS A 122 -9.52 -9.75 10.07
N LEU A 123 -9.91 -8.93 9.08
CA LEU A 123 -10.30 -7.54 9.32
C LEU A 123 -11.81 -7.47 9.55
N ASP A 124 -12.22 -6.99 10.73
CA ASP A 124 -13.62 -6.83 11.10
C ASP A 124 -14.19 -5.45 10.69
N TRP A 125 -13.34 -4.41 10.69
CA TRP A 125 -13.76 -3.04 10.46
C TRP A 125 -14.33 -2.84 9.06
N GLY A 126 -15.56 -2.34 8.97
CA GLY A 126 -16.25 -2.06 7.69
C GLY A 126 -16.79 -3.32 7.00
N ARG A 127 -16.59 -4.52 7.58
CA ARG A 127 -16.99 -5.77 6.94
C ARG A 127 -18.50 -5.80 6.69
N ASN A 128 -18.90 -6.15 5.47
CA ASN A 128 -20.30 -6.23 5.02
C ASN A 128 -21.15 -4.96 5.28
N GLN A 129 -20.54 -3.76 5.36
CA GLN A 129 -21.28 -2.50 5.56
C GLN A 129 -21.86 -1.90 4.26
N GLY A 130 -21.52 -2.48 3.10
CA GLY A 130 -21.98 -2.06 1.79
C GLY A 130 -21.27 -0.81 1.26
N THR A 131 -21.65 -0.40 0.06
CA THR A 131 -21.03 0.71 -0.68
C THR A 131 -21.12 2.06 0.03
N ASP A 132 -22.16 2.28 0.84
CA ASP A 132 -22.37 3.53 1.56
C ASP A 132 -21.29 3.77 2.61
N PHE A 133 -20.76 2.71 3.24
CA PHE A 133 -19.67 2.82 4.21
C PHE A 133 -18.42 3.47 3.61
N ILE A 134 -18.12 3.11 2.36
CA ILE A 134 -16.92 3.57 1.67
C ILE A 134 -17.13 4.98 1.11
N THR A 135 -18.29 5.19 0.45
CA THR A 135 -18.53 6.39 -0.37
C THR A 135 -19.21 7.54 0.38
N SER A 136 -19.75 7.31 1.57
CA SER A 136 -20.45 8.35 2.33
C SER A 136 -19.58 8.89 3.47
N PRO A 137 -19.77 10.17 3.84
CA PRO A 137 -19.24 10.72 5.09
C PRO A 137 -19.62 9.87 6.31
N CYS A 138 -18.69 9.71 7.24
CA CYS A 138 -18.85 8.78 8.35
C CYS A 138 -19.94 9.13 9.36
N ASN A 139 -20.41 10.39 9.38
CA ASN A 139 -21.57 10.79 10.16
C ASN A 139 -22.90 10.18 9.64
N LEU A 140 -22.90 9.59 8.44
CA LEU A 140 -24.03 8.84 7.88
C LEU A 140 -23.93 7.34 8.13
N TRP A 141 -22.83 6.85 8.69
CA TRP A 141 -22.68 5.44 9.04
C TRP A 141 -23.63 5.03 10.16
N LYS A 142 -23.88 3.72 10.23
CA LYS A 142 -24.86 3.12 11.13
C LYS A 142 -24.18 2.27 12.20
N GLY A 143 -24.89 2.06 13.30
CA GLY A 143 -24.46 1.16 14.37
C GLY A 143 -23.17 1.63 15.04
N ALA A 144 -22.28 0.68 15.33
CA ALA A 144 -21.08 0.92 16.13
C ALA A 144 -19.96 1.71 15.40
N TYR A 145 -20.11 1.94 14.10
CA TYR A 145 -19.17 2.71 13.29
C TYR A 145 -19.35 4.22 13.44
N HIS A 146 -20.43 4.67 14.07
CA HIS A 146 -20.70 6.09 14.28
C HIS A 146 -21.30 6.34 15.67
N CYS A 147 -20.84 7.41 16.33
CA CYS A 147 -21.42 7.91 17.57
C CYS A 147 -21.37 9.45 17.60
N ASN A 148 -22.32 10.09 18.28
CA ASN A 148 -22.47 11.56 18.25
C ASN A 148 -22.62 12.21 19.64
N THR A 149 -22.45 11.45 20.71
CA THR A 149 -22.59 11.96 22.09
C THR A 149 -21.65 11.23 23.04
N THR A 150 -21.12 11.97 24.01
CA THR A 150 -20.30 11.45 25.12
C THR A 150 -21.14 10.94 26.29
N ASN A 151 -22.46 11.15 26.27
CA ASN A 151 -23.33 10.84 27.41
C ASN A 151 -23.64 9.35 27.56
N PHE A 152 -23.44 8.56 26.51
CA PHE A 152 -23.79 7.14 26.48
C PHE A 152 -22.59 6.31 26.06
N SER A 153 -22.45 5.14 26.69
CA SER A 153 -21.59 4.09 26.19
C SER A 153 -22.25 3.38 25.01
N GLY A 154 -21.47 2.60 24.28
CA GLY A 154 -21.95 1.73 23.21
C GLY A 154 -21.14 0.44 23.17
N CYS A 155 -21.36 -0.32 22.11
CA CYS A 155 -20.53 -1.46 21.78
C CYS A 155 -19.56 -1.10 20.67
N THR A 156 -18.34 -1.60 20.79
CA THR A 156 -17.35 -1.58 19.70
C THR A 156 -17.88 -2.33 18.47
N TYR A 157 -17.35 -2.01 17.29
CA TYR A 157 -17.82 -2.54 16.00
C TYR A 157 -17.78 -4.07 15.90
N ASN A 158 -16.78 -4.70 16.51
CA ASN A 158 -16.66 -6.16 16.61
C ASN A 158 -17.36 -6.75 17.86
N ARG A 159 -18.02 -5.89 18.65
CA ARG A 159 -18.74 -6.21 19.89
C ARG A 159 -17.87 -6.89 20.93
N GLU A 160 -16.55 -6.79 20.87
CA GLU A 160 -15.66 -7.43 21.85
C GLU A 160 -15.58 -6.67 23.17
N ALA A 161 -15.98 -5.40 23.18
CA ALA A 161 -15.95 -4.57 24.38
C ALA A 161 -17.09 -3.54 24.41
N GLU A 162 -17.49 -3.20 25.63
CA GLU A 162 -18.14 -1.91 25.92
C GLU A 162 -17.18 -0.77 25.57
N GLY A 163 -17.71 0.30 25.01
CA GLY A 163 -16.93 1.43 24.55
C GLY A 163 -17.59 2.78 24.79
N TYR A 164 -16.82 3.83 24.55
CA TYR A 164 -17.24 5.22 24.62
C TYR A 164 -17.02 5.93 23.29
N CYS A 165 -17.66 7.09 23.14
CA CYS A 165 -17.51 7.95 21.99
C CYS A 165 -16.47 9.05 22.28
N PRO A 166 -15.25 8.99 21.74
CA PRO A 166 -14.25 10.03 21.95
C PRO A 166 -14.55 11.25 21.06
N ILE A 167 -15.22 12.26 21.62
CA ILE A 167 -15.48 13.54 20.97
C ILE A 167 -14.54 14.60 21.55
N VAL A 168 -13.77 15.25 20.70
CA VAL A 168 -12.78 16.27 21.07
C VAL A 168 -13.23 17.64 20.56
N THR A 169 -12.89 18.68 21.33
CA THR A 169 -13.02 20.08 20.90
C THR A 169 -11.64 20.62 20.58
N TYR A 170 -11.44 21.02 19.33
CA TYR A 170 -10.18 21.55 18.81
C TYR A 170 -10.08 23.06 19.07
N SER A 171 -8.84 23.57 19.10
CA SER A 171 -8.57 25.00 19.28
C SER A 171 -8.98 25.85 18.08
N GLY A 172 -9.08 25.24 16.90
CA GLY A 172 -9.55 25.87 15.67
C GLY A 172 -10.62 25.03 14.99
N ASP A 173 -11.26 25.63 13.99
CA ASP A 173 -12.23 24.96 13.15
C ASP A 173 -11.61 23.78 12.37
N LEU A 174 -12.37 22.69 12.25
CA LEU A 174 -12.04 21.59 11.37
C LEU A 174 -12.24 21.99 9.89
N PRO A 175 -11.60 21.28 8.94
CA PRO A 175 -11.89 21.43 7.51
C PRO A 175 -13.37 21.23 7.22
N LYS A 176 -13.95 21.95 6.25
CA LYS A 176 -15.40 21.90 5.97
C LYS A 176 -15.92 20.48 5.73
N TRP A 177 -15.14 19.65 5.04
CA TRP A 177 -15.46 18.25 4.75
C TRP A 177 -15.43 17.32 5.99
N ALA A 178 -14.78 17.73 7.08
CA ALA A 178 -14.66 16.99 8.34
C ALA A 178 -15.57 17.53 9.46
N ARG A 179 -16.45 18.49 9.15
CA ARG A 179 -17.37 19.09 10.14
C ARG A 179 -18.64 18.25 10.27
N TYR A 180 -18.62 17.28 11.17
CA TYR A 180 -19.74 16.38 11.43
C TYR A 180 -20.70 16.86 12.52
N PHE A 181 -20.29 17.86 13.30
CA PHE A 181 -21.02 18.40 14.42
C PHE A 181 -21.53 19.83 14.13
N PRO A 182 -22.58 20.28 14.83
CA PRO A 182 -23.04 21.68 14.73
C PRO A 182 -21.94 22.69 15.06
N GLN A 183 -21.04 22.35 15.99
CA GLN A 183 -19.86 23.14 16.29
C GLN A 183 -18.71 22.78 15.33
N ALA A 184 -18.21 23.78 14.62
CA ALA A 184 -17.19 23.59 13.57
C ALA A 184 -15.83 23.08 14.08
N ASN A 185 -15.56 23.18 15.37
CA ASN A 185 -14.33 22.72 16.01
C ASN A 185 -14.50 21.40 16.79
N LYS A 186 -15.59 20.65 16.57
CA LYS A 186 -15.81 19.35 17.21
C LYS A 186 -15.72 18.20 16.22
N GLY A 187 -15.06 17.12 16.63
CA GLY A 187 -14.90 15.91 15.84
C GLY A 187 -14.34 14.75 16.67
N GLY A 188 -14.05 13.64 16.00
CA GLY A 188 -13.39 12.48 16.58
C GLY A 188 -11.90 12.73 16.79
N GLN A 189 -11.29 12.00 17.71
CA GLN A 189 -9.93 12.24 18.19
C GLN A 189 -8.83 12.10 17.11
N SER A 190 -9.02 11.22 16.13
CA SER A 190 -7.99 10.89 15.14
C SER A 190 -8.21 11.66 13.84
N SER A 191 -7.23 12.48 13.46
CA SER A 191 -7.22 13.18 12.16
C SER A 191 -7.01 12.24 10.98
N LEU A 192 -6.33 11.09 11.19
CA LEU A 192 -6.12 10.07 10.15
C LEU A 192 -7.40 9.26 9.88
N ALA A 193 -8.31 9.20 10.86
CA ALA A 193 -9.63 8.61 10.66
C ALA A 193 -10.65 9.69 10.26
N ASP A 194 -10.23 10.71 9.51
CA ASP A 194 -11.05 11.83 9.05
C ASP A 194 -11.82 12.59 10.14
N TYR A 195 -11.38 12.54 11.41
CA TYR A 195 -12.15 13.05 12.55
C TYR A 195 -13.51 12.36 12.73
N CYS A 196 -13.67 11.14 12.22
CA CYS A 196 -14.84 10.32 12.44
C CYS A 196 -14.95 9.90 13.90
N THR A 197 -16.16 9.94 14.44
CA THR A 197 -16.49 9.51 15.79
C THR A 197 -17.12 8.13 15.76
N TYR A 198 -16.50 7.17 16.44
CA TYR A 198 -16.92 5.77 16.53
C TYR A 198 -16.69 5.26 17.96
N PHE A 199 -17.28 4.11 18.32
CA PHE A 199 -17.09 3.57 19.67
C PHE A 199 -15.71 2.94 19.82
N VAL A 200 -14.94 3.47 20.77
CA VAL A 200 -13.62 2.95 21.20
C VAL A 200 -13.80 2.16 22.48
N ALA A 201 -13.13 1.01 22.59
CA ALA A 201 -13.19 0.16 23.78
C ALA A 201 -12.71 0.91 25.03
N TYR A 202 -13.41 0.74 26.15
CA TYR A 202 -12.82 1.07 27.45
C TYR A 202 -11.66 0.11 27.74
N SER A 203 -10.64 0.59 28.47
CA SER A 203 -9.50 -0.24 28.89
C SER A 203 -9.91 -1.45 29.75
N ASP A 204 -11.02 -1.34 30.49
CA ASP A 204 -11.63 -2.40 31.30
C ASP A 204 -12.95 -2.92 30.70
N GLY A 205 -13.30 -2.52 29.48
CA GLY A 205 -14.59 -2.81 28.84
C GLY A 205 -14.69 -4.17 28.15
N SER A 206 -13.61 -4.97 28.14
CA SER A 206 -13.56 -6.25 27.41
C SER A 206 -14.66 -7.21 27.87
N CYS A 207 -15.49 -7.66 26.92
CA CYS A 207 -16.45 -8.75 27.14
C CYS A 207 -15.79 -10.11 27.03
N THR A 208 -14.66 -10.22 26.33
CA THR A 208 -14.03 -11.50 26.00
C THR A 208 -13.04 -11.98 27.06
N ASP A 209 -12.51 -11.05 27.85
CA ASP A 209 -11.53 -11.32 28.90
C ASP A 209 -12.22 -11.61 30.24
N THR A 210 -12.02 -12.81 30.79
CA THR A 210 -12.51 -13.19 32.12
C THR A 210 -11.73 -12.52 33.25
N ASN A 211 -10.52 -12.02 32.96
CA ASN A 211 -9.65 -11.32 33.90
C ASN A 211 -9.76 -9.79 33.77
N SER A 212 -10.77 -9.28 33.05
CA SER A 212 -10.99 -7.83 32.95
C SER A 212 -11.12 -7.21 34.34
N ALA A 213 -10.60 -6.00 34.51
CA ALA A 213 -10.67 -5.25 35.77
C ALA A 213 -12.11 -4.99 36.23
N ARG A 214 -13.09 -4.99 35.30
CA ARG A 214 -14.50 -4.76 35.59
C ARG A 214 -15.27 -6.08 35.73
N ALA A 215 -15.71 -6.38 36.94
CA ALA A 215 -16.54 -7.55 37.23
C ALA A 215 -17.91 -7.47 36.53
N PRO A 216 -18.48 -8.60 36.05
CA PRO A 216 -19.81 -8.62 35.43
C PRO A 216 -20.91 -8.27 36.44
N ASP A 217 -21.84 -7.41 36.03
CA ASP A 217 -22.99 -7.05 36.87
C ASP A 217 -24.10 -8.11 36.82
N ARG A 218 -24.22 -8.90 37.90
CA ARG A 218 -25.23 -9.96 38.05
C ARG A 218 -26.66 -9.43 38.12
N MET A 219 -26.86 -8.16 38.46
CA MET A 219 -28.19 -7.52 38.49
C MET A 219 -28.66 -7.16 37.07
N LEU A 220 -27.73 -7.01 36.13
CA LEU A 220 -28.02 -6.81 34.70
C LEU A 220 -27.92 -8.11 33.90
N GLY A 221 -27.48 -9.20 34.55
CA GLY A 221 -27.36 -10.53 33.93
C GLY A 221 -26.12 -10.68 33.04
N GLU A 222 -25.09 -9.87 33.28
CA GLU A 222 -23.86 -9.89 32.49
C GLU A 222 -22.99 -11.12 32.78
N VAL A 223 -22.25 -11.55 31.75
CA VAL A 223 -21.21 -12.58 31.80
C VAL A 223 -20.08 -12.20 30.87
N ARG A 224 -18.83 -12.40 31.31
CA ARG A 224 -17.61 -12.21 30.50
C ARG A 224 -16.94 -13.54 30.19
N GLY A 225 -16.29 -13.62 29.04
CA GLY A 225 -15.56 -14.79 28.55
C GLY A 225 -15.47 -14.85 27.04
N SER A 226 -14.71 -15.79 26.48
CA SER A 226 -14.42 -15.86 25.04
C SER A 226 -15.67 -15.82 24.13
N ASN A 227 -16.78 -16.40 24.60
CA ASN A 227 -18.07 -16.43 23.91
C ASN A 227 -19.01 -15.28 24.30
N SER A 228 -18.55 -14.27 25.03
CA SER A 228 -19.34 -13.09 25.38
C SER A 228 -19.09 -11.94 24.41
N ARG A 229 -20.14 -11.19 24.11
CA ARG A 229 -20.10 -10.00 23.25
C ARG A 229 -20.96 -8.88 23.83
N CYS A 230 -20.61 -7.66 23.48
CA CYS A 230 -21.31 -6.45 23.89
C CYS A 230 -22.63 -6.32 23.13
N MET A 231 -23.70 -6.09 23.89
CA MET A 231 -25.05 -5.85 23.37
C MET A 231 -25.69 -4.70 24.13
N ALA A 232 -26.55 -3.94 23.44
CA ALA A 232 -27.39 -2.94 24.08
C ALA A 232 -28.43 -3.64 24.96
N SER A 233 -28.63 -3.15 26.18
CA SER A 233 -29.47 -3.80 27.19
C SER A 233 -30.08 -2.80 28.17
N SER A 234 -31.38 -2.94 28.38
CA SER A 234 -32.12 -2.31 29.47
C SER A 234 -32.45 -3.29 30.60
N LEU A 235 -31.90 -4.51 30.55
CA LEU A 235 -32.19 -5.56 31.52
C LEU A 235 -31.83 -5.14 32.96
N VAL A 236 -32.76 -5.39 33.87
CA VAL A 236 -32.54 -5.30 35.32
C VAL A 236 -33.33 -6.40 36.01
N ARG A 237 -32.69 -7.12 36.93
CA ARG A 237 -33.32 -8.23 37.65
C ARG A 237 -34.58 -7.76 38.38
N THR A 238 -35.66 -8.54 38.29
CA THR A 238 -36.93 -8.21 38.94
C THR A 238 -36.72 -7.97 40.44
N GLY A 239 -37.29 -6.86 40.95
CA GLY A 239 -37.10 -6.41 42.33
C GLY A 239 -35.98 -5.37 42.51
N PHE A 240 -35.19 -5.10 41.46
CA PHE A 240 -34.18 -4.05 41.45
C PHE A 240 -34.57 -2.92 40.49
N VAL A 241 -34.11 -1.71 40.80
CA VAL A 241 -34.30 -0.53 39.96
C VAL A 241 -32.93 -0.06 39.49
N ARG A 242 -32.80 0.20 38.19
CA ARG A 242 -31.57 0.78 37.64
C ARG A 242 -31.50 2.25 38.04
N GLY A 243 -30.39 2.67 38.65
CA GLY A 243 -30.17 4.07 39.04
C GLY A 243 -30.15 5.05 37.86
N SER A 244 -29.91 4.55 36.65
CA SER A 244 -30.08 5.28 35.38
C SER A 244 -31.18 4.61 34.54
N ILE A 245 -32.10 5.41 34.02
CA ILE A 245 -33.22 5.00 33.15
C ILE A 245 -32.83 4.83 31.68
N THR A 246 -31.59 5.10 31.30
CA THR A 246 -31.13 5.01 29.91
C THR A 246 -30.76 3.58 29.55
N GLN A 247 -31.02 3.19 28.29
CA GLN A 247 -30.56 1.93 27.73
C GLN A 247 -29.03 1.90 27.82
N GLY A 248 -28.50 0.90 28.52
CA GLY A 248 -27.06 0.72 28.66
C GLY A 248 -26.55 -0.36 27.73
N ASN A 249 -25.32 -0.78 27.96
CA ASN A 249 -24.72 -1.91 27.27
C ASN A 249 -24.20 -2.89 28.31
N GLY A 250 -24.02 -4.13 27.92
CA GLY A 250 -23.44 -5.16 28.78
C GLY A 250 -22.91 -6.32 27.96
N CYS A 251 -22.22 -7.23 28.65
CA CYS A 251 -21.60 -8.39 28.03
C CYS A 251 -22.44 -9.63 28.28
N TYR A 252 -22.81 -10.30 27.19
CA TYR A 252 -23.69 -11.46 27.23
C TYR A 252 -23.10 -12.58 26.39
N GLN A 253 -23.25 -13.82 26.87
CA GLN A 253 -22.81 -14.98 26.13
C GLN A 253 -23.66 -15.18 24.87
N HIS A 254 -23.01 -15.65 23.81
CA HIS A 254 -23.68 -16.03 22.58
C HIS A 254 -23.19 -17.40 22.10
N ARG A 255 -24.02 -18.05 21.28
CA ARG A 255 -23.66 -19.23 20.52
C ARG A 255 -24.41 -19.26 19.19
N CYS A 256 -23.81 -19.93 18.21
CA CYS A 256 -24.39 -20.09 16.88
C CYS A 256 -24.75 -21.56 16.71
N VAL A 257 -26.04 -21.89 16.71
CA VAL A 257 -26.55 -23.26 16.66
C VAL A 257 -27.62 -23.35 15.57
N ASN A 258 -27.48 -24.29 14.64
CA ASN A 258 -28.46 -24.54 13.56
C ASN A 258 -28.89 -23.28 12.79
N ASN A 259 -27.93 -22.45 12.36
CA ASN A 259 -28.18 -21.14 11.72
C ASN A 259 -29.00 -20.14 12.55
N SER A 260 -29.09 -20.34 13.87
CA SER A 260 -29.68 -19.40 14.81
C SER A 260 -28.61 -18.82 15.72
N LEU A 261 -28.67 -17.51 15.92
CA LEU A 261 -27.93 -16.85 16.99
C LEU A 261 -28.74 -17.02 18.27
N GLU A 262 -28.12 -17.54 19.32
CA GLU A 262 -28.71 -17.60 20.65
C GLU A 262 -27.85 -16.82 21.63
N VAL A 263 -28.51 -16.13 22.55
CA VAL A 263 -27.85 -15.35 23.61
C VAL A 263 -28.36 -15.77 24.97
N ALA A 264 -27.48 -15.70 25.98
CA ALA A 264 -27.80 -16.15 27.33
C ALA A 264 -27.81 -15.01 28.35
N VAL A 265 -28.82 -15.07 29.23
CA VAL A 265 -28.91 -14.24 30.44
C VAL A 265 -29.22 -15.17 31.60
N ASP A 266 -28.40 -15.13 32.65
CA ASP A 266 -28.55 -15.96 33.86
C ASP A 266 -28.70 -17.47 33.57
N GLY A 267 -27.95 -17.97 32.59
CA GLY A 267 -27.97 -19.37 32.15
C GLY A 267 -29.14 -19.76 31.23
N ILE A 268 -30.09 -18.84 30.98
CA ILE A 268 -31.23 -19.07 30.09
C ILE A 268 -30.86 -18.64 28.68
N TRP A 269 -30.92 -19.57 27.73
CA TRP A 269 -30.66 -19.31 26.32
C TRP A 269 -31.94 -18.93 25.57
N LYS A 270 -31.89 -17.90 24.75
CA LYS A 270 -32.97 -17.54 23.82
C LYS A 270 -32.42 -17.29 22.42
N ALA A 271 -33.18 -17.72 21.42
CA ALA A 271 -32.92 -17.40 20.03
C ALA A 271 -33.18 -15.91 19.75
N CYS A 272 -32.28 -15.29 19.00
CA CYS A 272 -32.41 -13.94 18.50
C CYS A 272 -33.18 -13.94 17.18
N PRO A 273 -33.96 -12.87 16.89
CA PRO A 273 -34.46 -12.64 15.55
C PRO A 273 -33.31 -12.56 14.54
N GLU A 274 -33.51 -13.05 13.31
CA GLU A 274 -32.46 -13.09 12.27
C GLU A 274 -31.90 -11.69 11.95
N ALA A 275 -32.79 -10.69 11.83
CA ALA A 275 -32.43 -9.29 11.60
C ALA A 275 -31.95 -8.55 12.87
N GLY A 276 -31.85 -9.25 14.01
CA GLY A 276 -31.64 -8.63 15.31
C GLY A 276 -32.90 -8.00 15.88
N GLY A 277 -32.81 -7.49 17.11
CA GLY A 277 -33.93 -6.84 17.79
C GLY A 277 -34.10 -7.27 19.25
N PRO A 278 -35.17 -6.77 19.90
CA PRO A 278 -35.36 -6.94 21.33
C PRO A 278 -35.77 -8.37 21.70
N VAL A 279 -35.17 -8.88 22.78
CA VAL A 279 -35.52 -10.15 23.42
C VAL A 279 -35.63 -9.94 24.93
N GLN A 280 -36.74 -10.39 25.50
CA GLN A 280 -36.97 -10.33 26.95
C GLN A 280 -36.51 -11.62 27.63
N PHE A 281 -36.12 -11.55 28.90
CA PHE A 281 -35.70 -12.72 29.70
C PHE A 281 -36.54 -12.84 30.97
N PRO A 282 -36.96 -14.07 31.36
CA PRO A 282 -37.70 -14.26 32.60
C PRO A 282 -36.85 -13.89 33.81
N GLY A 283 -37.46 -13.24 34.81
CA GLY A 283 -36.76 -12.74 36.00
C GLY A 283 -36.02 -11.42 35.81
N PHE A 284 -36.16 -10.78 34.64
CA PHE A 284 -35.63 -9.46 34.33
C PHE A 284 -36.72 -8.56 33.76
N ASN A 285 -36.70 -7.28 34.14
CA ASN A 285 -37.44 -6.22 33.48
C ASN A 285 -36.60 -5.65 32.33
N GLY A 286 -37.23 -5.12 31.30
CA GLY A 286 -36.54 -4.56 30.13
C GLY A 286 -36.23 -5.61 29.06
N GLU A 287 -35.28 -5.29 28.19
CA GLU A 287 -34.94 -6.10 27.01
C GLU A 287 -33.44 -6.06 26.70
N LEU A 288 -32.97 -7.16 26.13
CA LEU A 288 -31.66 -7.27 25.48
C LEU A 288 -31.85 -7.08 23.98
N ILE A 289 -31.07 -6.21 23.36
CA ILE A 289 -31.12 -6.02 21.92
C ILE A 289 -30.11 -6.98 21.28
N CYS A 290 -30.62 -8.06 20.71
CA CYS A 290 -29.82 -8.99 19.92
C CYS A 290 -29.24 -8.29 18.68
N PRO A 291 -27.98 -8.55 18.33
CA PRO A 291 -27.48 -8.21 17.01
C PRO A 291 -28.12 -9.08 15.94
N ALA A 292 -27.96 -8.67 14.68
CA ALA A 292 -28.33 -9.53 13.56
C ALA A 292 -27.44 -10.78 13.51
N TYR A 293 -27.98 -11.89 13.00
CA TYR A 293 -27.29 -13.18 12.95
C TYR A 293 -25.91 -13.08 12.28
N ASN A 294 -25.80 -12.29 11.21
CA ASN A 294 -24.58 -12.10 10.45
C ASN A 294 -23.47 -11.35 11.21
N GLU A 295 -23.79 -10.56 12.22
CA GLU A 295 -22.78 -9.80 12.99
C GLU A 295 -21.94 -10.70 13.90
N LEU A 296 -22.49 -11.82 14.38
CA LEU A 296 -21.79 -12.73 15.30
C LEU A 296 -21.60 -14.16 14.79
N CYS A 297 -22.50 -14.65 13.91
CA CYS A 297 -22.54 -16.06 13.53
C CYS A 297 -22.18 -16.35 12.07
N SER A 298 -22.12 -15.33 11.20
CA SER A 298 -21.74 -15.55 9.80
C SER A 298 -20.36 -14.99 9.48
N ASN A 299 -19.47 -15.89 9.09
CA ASN A 299 -18.31 -15.53 8.28
C ASN A 299 -18.64 -15.41 6.79
N ARG A 300 -19.91 -15.65 6.39
CA ARG A 300 -20.39 -15.55 5.01
C ARG A 300 -21.06 -14.18 4.79
N PRO A 301 -20.77 -13.49 3.68
CA PRO A 301 -21.41 -12.23 3.37
C PRO A 301 -22.92 -12.45 3.20
N VAL A 302 -23.72 -11.55 3.79
CA VAL A 302 -25.19 -11.51 3.66
C VAL A 302 -25.57 -11.71 2.21
N SER A 303 -26.55 -12.58 1.92
CA SER A 303 -27.06 -12.81 0.55
C SER A 303 -27.67 -11.52 -0.03
N VAL A 304 -26.82 -10.61 -0.49
CA VAL A 304 -27.18 -9.51 -1.36
C VAL A 304 -27.44 -10.14 -2.73
N SER A 305 -28.52 -9.77 -3.40
CA SER A 305 -28.88 -10.25 -4.75
C SER A 305 -27.84 -9.91 -5.84
N GLU A 306 -26.70 -9.36 -5.46
CA GLU A 306 -25.61 -8.89 -6.30
C GLU A 306 -24.30 -9.68 -6.08
N GLN A 307 -24.32 -10.76 -5.29
CA GLN A 307 -23.17 -11.65 -5.16
C GLN A 307 -22.99 -12.53 -6.41
N CYS A 308 -21.76 -12.61 -6.89
CA CYS A 308 -21.43 -13.47 -8.03
C CYS A 308 -21.29 -14.94 -7.62
N ALA A 309 -21.63 -15.83 -8.55
CA ALA A 309 -21.43 -17.27 -8.40
C ALA A 309 -19.98 -17.59 -7.97
N ASN A 310 -19.83 -18.37 -6.90
CA ASN A 310 -18.55 -18.77 -6.32
C ASN A 310 -17.57 -17.60 -6.06
N SER A 311 -18.07 -16.37 -5.86
CA SER A 311 -17.22 -15.17 -5.73
C SER A 311 -16.20 -15.02 -6.87
N CYS A 312 -16.61 -15.35 -8.10
CA CYS A 312 -15.76 -15.36 -9.29
C CYS A 312 -14.47 -16.19 -9.12
N ASN A 313 -14.48 -17.20 -8.23
CA ASN A 313 -13.32 -17.99 -7.81
C ASN A 313 -12.10 -17.12 -7.42
N LEU A 314 -12.32 -15.86 -7.05
CA LEU A 314 -11.28 -14.85 -6.82
C LEU A 314 -10.35 -14.62 -8.03
N ASN A 315 -10.75 -15.07 -9.23
CA ASN A 315 -10.06 -14.89 -10.50
C ASN A 315 -10.75 -13.84 -11.39
N GLY A 316 -11.55 -12.99 -10.78
CA GLY A 316 -12.31 -11.95 -11.45
C GLY A 316 -12.97 -11.04 -10.45
N ASP A 317 -13.36 -9.88 -10.94
CA ASP A 317 -14.01 -8.85 -10.16
C ASP A 317 -15.54 -9.01 -10.24
N CYS A 318 -16.20 -8.92 -9.09
CA CYS A 318 -17.65 -9.08 -9.01
C CYS A 318 -18.34 -7.71 -8.99
N VAL A 319 -19.15 -7.45 -10.02
CA VAL A 319 -19.84 -6.18 -10.21
C VAL A 319 -21.28 -6.45 -10.62
N ASN A 320 -22.22 -5.94 -9.82
CA ASN A 320 -23.66 -6.06 -10.06
C ASN A 320 -24.09 -7.51 -10.38
N GLY A 321 -23.56 -8.50 -9.62
CA GLY A 321 -23.85 -9.93 -9.82
C GLY A 321 -23.16 -10.61 -11.00
N LYS A 322 -22.30 -9.90 -11.75
CA LYS A 322 -21.55 -10.43 -12.89
C LYS A 322 -20.05 -10.48 -12.64
N CYS A 323 -19.42 -11.60 -13.03
CA CYS A 323 -17.98 -11.74 -12.98
C CYS A 323 -17.29 -11.11 -14.19
N HIS A 324 -16.31 -10.26 -13.92
CA HIS A 324 -15.36 -9.71 -14.88
C HIS A 324 -14.01 -10.40 -14.67
N CYS A 325 -13.77 -11.48 -15.40
CA CYS A 325 -12.61 -12.34 -15.19
C CYS A 325 -11.29 -11.64 -15.53
N PHE A 326 -10.26 -11.93 -14.72
CA PHE A 326 -8.90 -11.50 -15.00
C PHE A 326 -8.34 -12.22 -16.23
N LEU A 327 -7.31 -11.64 -16.83
CA LEU A 327 -6.70 -12.17 -18.06
C LEU A 327 -6.26 -13.62 -17.87
N GLY A 328 -6.66 -14.50 -18.80
CA GLY A 328 -6.42 -15.95 -18.74
C GLY A 328 -7.53 -16.75 -18.07
N PHE A 329 -8.49 -16.09 -17.41
CA PHE A 329 -9.66 -16.72 -16.81
C PHE A 329 -10.94 -16.36 -17.57
N HIS A 330 -11.89 -17.29 -17.58
CA HIS A 330 -13.17 -17.12 -18.26
C HIS A 330 -14.26 -18.02 -17.67
N GLY A 331 -15.47 -17.92 -18.24
CA GLY A 331 -16.66 -18.61 -17.74
C GLY A 331 -17.52 -17.71 -16.85
N HIS A 332 -18.65 -18.24 -16.41
CA HIS A 332 -19.62 -17.48 -15.61
C HIS A 332 -19.07 -17.06 -14.23
N ASP A 333 -18.18 -17.88 -13.67
CA ASP A 333 -17.58 -17.68 -12.35
C ASP A 333 -16.04 -17.60 -12.39
N CYS A 334 -15.44 -17.42 -13.56
CA CYS A 334 -13.97 -17.36 -13.75
C CYS A 334 -13.18 -18.59 -13.26
N SER A 335 -13.84 -19.76 -13.15
CA SER A 335 -13.18 -21.03 -12.78
C SER A 335 -12.35 -21.63 -13.93
N LYS A 336 -12.66 -21.27 -15.18
CA LYS A 336 -12.01 -21.85 -16.36
C LYS A 336 -10.79 -21.03 -16.75
N ARG A 337 -9.73 -21.71 -17.16
CA ARG A 337 -8.48 -21.10 -17.60
C ARG A 337 -8.19 -21.47 -19.05
N SER A 338 -7.71 -20.50 -19.82
CA SER A 338 -7.30 -20.67 -21.22
C SER A 338 -6.14 -19.75 -21.55
N CYS A 339 -5.27 -20.16 -22.47
CA CYS A 339 -4.17 -19.32 -22.93
C CYS A 339 -4.71 -18.11 -23.71
N PRO A 340 -4.49 -16.87 -23.23
CA PRO A 340 -4.94 -15.70 -23.97
C PRO A 340 -4.26 -15.64 -25.34
N ASN A 341 -5.05 -15.45 -26.41
CA ASN A 341 -4.58 -15.35 -27.78
C ASN A 341 -3.61 -16.47 -28.21
N ASP A 342 -3.79 -17.69 -27.68
CA ASP A 342 -2.88 -18.82 -27.93
C ASP A 342 -1.39 -18.47 -27.68
N CYS A 343 -1.13 -17.85 -26.52
CA CYS A 343 0.20 -17.38 -26.13
C CYS A 343 0.81 -16.38 -27.13
N ASN A 344 -0.04 -15.64 -27.83
CA ASN A 344 0.29 -14.71 -28.92
C ASN A 344 1.15 -15.36 -30.02
N GLY A 345 1.08 -16.68 -30.19
CA GLY A 345 1.94 -17.43 -31.11
C GLY A 345 3.44 -17.37 -30.79
N ARG A 346 3.79 -17.04 -29.54
CA ARG A 346 5.17 -16.88 -29.03
C ARG A 346 5.45 -17.76 -27.82
N GLY A 347 4.79 -18.91 -27.79
CA GLY A 347 4.81 -19.85 -26.69
C GLY A 347 3.88 -21.02 -26.96
N LYS A 348 3.94 -22.00 -26.07
CA LYS A 348 3.11 -23.20 -26.11
C LYS A 348 2.02 -23.12 -25.06
N CYS A 349 0.77 -23.30 -25.47
CA CYS A 349 -0.34 -23.43 -24.54
C CYS A 349 -0.35 -24.82 -23.87
N LEU A 350 -0.20 -24.85 -22.55
CA LEU A 350 -0.26 -26.09 -21.77
C LEU A 350 -1.71 -26.49 -21.49
N SER A 351 -1.94 -27.78 -21.17
CA SER A 351 -3.29 -28.33 -20.94
C SER A 351 -4.04 -27.71 -19.75
N ASN A 352 -3.33 -27.04 -18.83
CA ASN A 352 -3.90 -26.30 -17.70
C ASN A 352 -4.22 -24.83 -18.03
N GLY A 353 -4.09 -24.41 -19.29
CA GLY A 353 -4.37 -23.04 -19.74
C GLY A 353 -3.29 -22.02 -19.37
N VAL A 354 -2.05 -22.47 -19.10
CA VAL A 354 -0.88 -21.62 -18.85
C VAL A 354 0.02 -21.61 -20.07
N CYS A 355 0.57 -20.44 -20.40
CA CYS A 355 1.54 -20.31 -21.47
C CYS A 355 2.96 -20.63 -21.00
N GLU A 356 3.64 -21.51 -21.73
CA GLU A 356 5.10 -21.70 -21.67
C GLU A 356 5.72 -20.82 -22.77
N CYS A 357 6.33 -19.69 -22.38
CA CYS A 357 6.84 -18.72 -23.35
C CYS A 357 8.16 -19.13 -24.00
N GLU A 358 8.35 -18.71 -25.25
CA GLU A 358 9.63 -18.81 -25.93
C GLU A 358 10.71 -17.96 -25.24
N ASN A 359 11.99 -18.26 -25.52
CA ASN A 359 13.12 -17.49 -25.00
C ASN A 359 12.98 -15.99 -25.35
N GLY A 360 13.21 -15.13 -24.35
CA GLY A 360 13.07 -13.69 -24.49
C GLY A 360 11.62 -13.18 -24.42
N ARG A 361 10.64 -14.03 -24.09
CA ARG A 361 9.22 -13.65 -23.90
C ARG A 361 8.74 -13.97 -22.48
N THR A 362 7.79 -13.18 -22.00
CA THR A 362 7.22 -13.31 -20.65
C THR A 362 5.77 -12.81 -20.59
N GLY A 363 5.17 -12.92 -19.40
CA GLY A 363 3.78 -12.56 -19.13
C GLY A 363 2.81 -13.71 -19.36
N VAL A 364 1.57 -13.54 -18.88
CA VAL A 364 0.52 -14.57 -18.94
C VAL A 364 0.15 -15.02 -20.35
N ASP A 365 0.50 -14.24 -21.38
CA ASP A 365 0.20 -14.50 -22.78
C ASP A 365 1.43 -14.42 -23.70
N CYS A 366 2.65 -14.36 -23.15
CA CYS A 366 3.91 -14.28 -23.92
C CYS A 366 4.04 -13.09 -24.88
N SER A 367 3.21 -12.06 -24.73
CA SER A 367 3.29 -10.86 -25.59
C SER A 367 4.49 -9.96 -25.27
N THR A 368 4.99 -9.99 -24.03
CA THR A 368 6.01 -9.05 -23.54
C THR A 368 7.41 -9.57 -23.81
N ALA A 369 8.26 -8.75 -24.41
CA ALA A 369 9.69 -9.03 -24.55
C ALA A 369 10.43 -8.79 -23.22
N VAL A 370 11.38 -9.68 -22.92
CA VAL A 370 12.27 -9.58 -21.75
C VAL A 370 13.43 -8.64 -22.09
N CYS A 371 13.79 -7.76 -21.17
CA CYS A 371 15.01 -6.95 -21.29
C CYS A 371 16.21 -7.72 -20.76
N ASP A 372 17.41 -7.27 -21.12
CA ASP A 372 18.66 -7.76 -20.54
C ASP A 372 18.63 -7.67 -19.00
N GLU A 373 19.20 -8.65 -18.30
CA GLU A 373 19.28 -8.66 -16.83
C GLU A 373 20.04 -7.44 -16.29
N GLN A 374 20.99 -6.89 -17.07
CA GLN A 374 21.73 -5.68 -16.75
C GLN A 374 20.82 -4.45 -16.62
N CYS A 375 19.64 -4.46 -17.25
CA CYS A 375 18.66 -3.38 -17.15
C CYS A 375 18.32 -3.07 -15.68
N SER A 376 17.92 -4.08 -14.92
CA SER A 376 17.57 -3.90 -13.50
C SER A 376 18.79 -3.70 -12.61
N LEU A 377 19.94 -4.31 -12.94
CA LEU A 377 21.19 -4.11 -12.19
C LEU A 377 21.68 -2.66 -12.22
N HIS A 378 21.46 -1.97 -13.33
CA HIS A 378 21.79 -0.55 -13.47
C HIS A 378 20.64 0.38 -13.08
N GLY A 379 19.58 -0.16 -12.46
CA GLY A 379 18.43 0.61 -11.97
C GLY A 379 17.55 1.16 -13.11
N GLY A 380 17.49 0.44 -14.22
CA GLY A 380 16.55 0.65 -15.31
C GLY A 380 15.27 -0.17 -15.15
N VAL A 381 14.22 0.32 -15.79
CA VAL A 381 12.86 -0.21 -15.77
C VAL A 381 12.60 -0.84 -17.14
N CYS A 382 12.44 -2.17 -17.17
CA CYS A 382 12.07 -2.86 -18.40
C CYS A 382 10.60 -2.63 -18.75
N ASP A 383 10.34 -2.13 -19.96
CA ASP A 383 9.02 -2.10 -20.57
C ASP A 383 9.06 -2.71 -21.98
N ASN A 384 8.52 -3.93 -22.09
CA ASN A 384 8.41 -4.68 -23.35
C ASN A 384 9.71 -4.75 -24.18
N GLY A 385 10.81 -5.16 -23.54
CA GLY A 385 12.12 -5.31 -24.20
C GLY A 385 12.91 -4.01 -24.34
N VAL A 386 12.33 -2.86 -23.95
CA VAL A 386 13.02 -1.57 -23.89
C VAL A 386 13.39 -1.29 -22.44
N CYS A 387 14.68 -1.04 -22.18
CA CYS A 387 15.14 -0.61 -20.87
C CYS A 387 15.10 0.91 -20.78
N GLU A 388 14.27 1.44 -19.88
CA GLU A 388 14.17 2.86 -19.59
C GLU A 388 14.95 3.20 -18.32
N PHE A 389 15.54 4.39 -18.26
CA PHE A 389 16.37 4.81 -17.14
C PHE A 389 15.99 6.23 -16.72
N ARG A 390 14.78 6.43 -16.18
CA ARG A 390 14.28 7.78 -15.91
C ARG A 390 14.78 8.27 -14.57
N CYS A 391 14.99 9.59 -14.44
CA CYS A 391 15.36 10.15 -13.14
C CYS A 391 14.32 9.93 -12.06
N SER A 392 13.05 10.04 -12.43
CA SER A 392 11.92 9.81 -11.54
C SER A 392 11.76 8.35 -11.09
N ASP A 393 12.53 7.42 -11.67
CA ASP A 393 12.57 6.03 -11.21
C ASP A 393 13.35 5.85 -9.91
N TYR A 394 14.08 6.88 -9.43
CA TYR A 394 14.67 6.95 -8.09
C TYR A 394 13.91 7.94 -7.20
N ALA A 395 13.55 7.51 -5.98
CA ALA A 395 12.75 8.33 -5.08
C ALA A 395 13.43 9.68 -4.77
N GLY A 396 12.73 10.77 -5.08
CA GLY A 396 13.22 12.14 -4.84
C GLY A 396 14.23 12.67 -5.86
N TYR A 397 14.52 11.93 -6.93
CA TYR A 397 15.42 12.39 -8.00
C TYR A 397 14.65 13.15 -9.08
N THR A 398 15.28 14.22 -9.58
CA THR A 398 14.81 15.02 -10.71
C THR A 398 16.00 15.48 -11.56
N CYS A 399 15.72 16.02 -12.73
CA CYS A 399 16.67 16.65 -13.62
C CYS A 399 16.99 18.06 -13.11
N GLN A 400 18.19 18.24 -12.58
CA GLN A 400 18.63 19.45 -11.90
C GLN A 400 19.74 20.14 -12.69
N ASN A 401 19.74 21.48 -12.74
CA ASN A 401 20.81 22.25 -13.37
C ASN A 401 22.15 22.02 -12.65
N SER A 402 23.24 21.85 -13.42
CA SER A 402 24.58 21.65 -12.84
C SER A 402 24.94 22.71 -11.80
N SER A 403 24.59 23.98 -12.07
CA SER A 403 24.88 25.11 -11.18
C SER A 403 24.27 24.99 -9.77
N THR A 404 23.11 24.33 -9.63
CA THR A 404 22.47 24.14 -8.32
C THR A 404 23.14 23.01 -7.53
N LEU A 405 23.68 22.02 -8.24
CA LEU A 405 24.34 20.85 -7.64
C LEU A 405 25.73 21.17 -7.10
N LEU A 406 26.51 21.99 -7.82
CA LEU A 406 27.93 22.25 -7.53
C LEU A 406 28.22 22.78 -6.12
N SER A 407 27.28 23.50 -5.51
CA SER A 407 27.44 24.03 -4.15
C SER A 407 27.43 22.95 -3.07
N SER A 408 26.82 21.79 -3.38
CA SER A 408 26.62 20.67 -2.45
C SER A 408 27.57 19.49 -2.71
N LEU A 409 28.33 19.53 -3.81
CA LEU A 409 29.26 18.48 -4.22
C LEU A 409 30.71 18.87 -3.90
N SER A 410 31.52 17.88 -3.51
CA SER A 410 32.93 18.04 -3.17
C SER A 410 33.83 17.22 -4.11
N VAL A 411 33.48 15.95 -4.36
CA VAL A 411 34.21 15.01 -5.23
C VAL A 411 33.87 15.25 -6.69
N CYS A 412 32.58 15.36 -7.02
CA CYS A 412 32.06 15.54 -8.38
C CYS A 412 31.98 17.02 -8.79
N LYS A 413 32.49 17.95 -7.96
CA LYS A 413 32.44 19.38 -8.25
C LYS A 413 33.24 19.76 -9.50
N ASN A 414 34.56 19.48 -9.49
CA ASN A 414 35.49 19.81 -10.59
C ASN A 414 35.15 19.09 -11.91
N VAL A 415 34.33 18.06 -11.77
CA VAL A 415 33.84 17.14 -12.77
C VAL A 415 32.67 17.77 -13.54
N LEU A 416 31.64 18.21 -12.81
CA LEU A 416 30.44 18.82 -13.38
C LEU A 416 30.64 20.30 -13.75
N GLU A 417 31.67 20.96 -13.19
CA GLU A 417 32.05 22.35 -13.54
C GLU A 417 32.40 22.52 -15.03
N ARG A 418 32.71 21.44 -15.75
CA ARG A 418 32.96 21.49 -17.21
C ARG A 418 31.67 21.44 -18.04
N GLU A 419 30.52 21.14 -17.42
CA GLU A 419 29.21 21.00 -18.06
C GLU A 419 28.17 21.94 -17.41
N LEU A 420 28.54 23.21 -17.17
CA LEU A 420 27.71 24.19 -16.45
C LEU A 420 26.36 24.51 -17.09
N SER A 421 26.21 24.29 -18.40
CA SER A 421 24.95 24.48 -19.13
C SER A 421 24.08 23.22 -19.20
N GLY A 422 24.52 22.12 -18.61
CA GLY A 422 23.80 20.84 -18.59
C GLY A 422 22.84 20.71 -17.40
N GLN A 423 22.01 19.67 -17.46
CA GLN A 423 21.19 19.20 -16.35
C GLN A 423 21.53 17.75 -16.05
N HIS A 424 21.46 17.36 -14.78
CA HIS A 424 21.79 16.02 -14.33
C HIS A 424 20.76 15.46 -13.37
N CYS A 425 20.64 14.14 -13.43
CA CYS A 425 19.82 13.32 -12.57
C CYS A 425 20.37 13.34 -11.14
N ALA A 426 19.67 13.99 -10.22
CA ALA A 426 20.15 14.13 -8.84
C ALA A 426 18.98 14.25 -7.85
N PRO A 427 19.21 13.96 -6.55
CA PRO A 427 18.23 14.22 -5.50
C PRO A 427 17.83 15.71 -5.49
N SER A 428 16.53 15.95 -5.44
CA SER A 428 15.95 17.30 -5.31
C SER A 428 16.12 17.89 -3.92
N GLU A 429 16.36 17.07 -2.90
CA GLU A 429 16.63 17.52 -1.53
C GLU A 429 18.13 17.70 -1.29
N ALA A 430 18.55 18.90 -0.88
CA ALA A 430 19.96 19.22 -0.66
C ALA A 430 20.65 18.35 0.40
N SER A 431 19.92 17.91 1.43
CA SER A 431 20.42 17.01 2.48
C SER A 431 20.80 15.64 1.92
N ILE A 432 19.98 15.08 1.02
CA ILE A 432 20.21 13.81 0.34
C ILE A 432 21.30 13.97 -0.73
N LEU A 433 21.31 15.12 -1.42
CA LEU A 433 22.34 15.44 -2.41
C LEU A 433 23.75 15.44 -1.79
N GLN A 434 23.91 15.95 -0.56
CA GLN A 434 25.19 15.90 0.15
C GLN A 434 25.62 14.45 0.47
N GLN A 435 24.66 13.58 0.77
CA GLN A 435 24.93 12.16 1.05
C GLN A 435 25.22 11.35 -0.23
N LEU A 436 24.84 11.85 -1.41
CA LEU A 436 25.03 11.17 -2.69
C LEU A 436 26.50 10.78 -2.92
N GLU A 437 27.42 11.69 -2.61
CA GLU A 437 28.85 11.42 -2.80
C GLU A 437 29.35 10.30 -1.89
N GLU A 438 28.93 10.29 -0.62
CA GLU A 438 29.36 9.29 0.36
C GLU A 438 28.73 7.91 0.13
N VAL A 439 27.45 7.88 -0.22
CA VAL A 439 26.65 6.64 -0.26
C VAL A 439 26.63 6.00 -1.65
N VAL A 440 26.85 6.78 -2.72
CA VAL A 440 26.79 6.29 -4.11
C VAL A 440 28.12 6.46 -4.84
N VAL A 441 28.62 7.70 -4.93
CA VAL A 441 29.82 8.00 -5.73
C VAL A 441 31.06 7.31 -5.17
N MET A 442 31.32 7.42 -3.87
CA MET A 442 32.50 6.86 -3.24
C MET A 442 32.52 5.32 -3.29
N PRO A 443 31.41 4.61 -3.03
CA PRO A 443 31.34 3.16 -3.27
C PRO A 443 31.61 2.77 -4.72
N ASN A 444 31.10 3.52 -5.71
CA ASN A 444 31.42 3.29 -7.12
C ASN A 444 32.91 3.54 -7.41
N TYR A 445 33.47 4.62 -6.88
CA TYR A 445 34.90 4.92 -6.95
C TYR A 445 35.74 3.78 -6.36
N TYR A 446 35.40 3.25 -5.19
CA TYR A 446 36.16 2.16 -4.58
C TYR A 446 36.06 0.82 -5.34
N ARG A 447 34.98 0.61 -6.11
CA ARG A 447 34.87 -0.55 -7.02
C ARG A 447 35.75 -0.39 -8.26
N LEU A 448 35.85 0.83 -8.78
CA LEU A 448 36.67 1.15 -9.94
C LEU A 448 38.16 1.23 -9.55
N PHE A 449 38.48 1.87 -8.43
CA PHE A 449 39.87 2.08 -8.05
C PHE A 449 40.51 0.79 -7.50
N PRO A 450 41.62 0.30 -8.07
CA PRO A 450 42.18 -0.99 -7.72
C PRO A 450 42.72 -1.03 -6.28
N GLY A 451 42.25 -2.00 -5.48
CA GLY A 451 42.78 -2.34 -4.16
C GLY A 451 43.98 -3.31 -4.19
N GLY A 452 44.73 -3.42 -3.08
CA GLY A 452 45.74 -4.46 -2.88
C GLY A 452 47.02 -4.32 -3.74
N ALA A 453 47.58 -5.44 -4.23
CA ALA A 453 48.85 -5.47 -4.96
C ALA A 453 48.86 -4.61 -6.24
N LYS A 454 47.71 -4.42 -6.90
CA LYS A 454 47.56 -3.51 -8.06
C LYS A 454 47.76 -2.03 -7.68
N LYS A 455 47.48 -1.64 -6.43
CA LYS A 455 47.78 -0.30 -5.88
C LYS A 455 49.30 -0.06 -5.76
N LEU A 456 50.07 -1.10 -5.44
CA LEU A 456 51.54 -1.03 -5.36
C LEU A 456 52.19 -0.87 -6.76
N PHE A 457 51.68 -1.55 -7.78
CA PHE A 457 52.16 -1.40 -9.16
C PHE A 457 51.82 -0.02 -9.75
N ASN A 458 50.62 0.53 -9.51
CA ASN A 458 50.25 1.87 -9.99
C ASN A 458 51.02 3.02 -9.30
N ASN A 459 51.49 2.82 -8.07
CA ASN A 459 52.31 3.80 -7.34
C ASN A 459 53.70 4.05 -7.97
N LEU A 460 54.18 3.18 -8.87
CA LEU A 460 55.49 3.31 -9.51
C LEU A 460 55.47 4.10 -10.83
N PHE A 461 54.32 4.19 -11.53
CA PHE A 461 54.29 4.77 -12.89
C PHE A 461 53.07 5.65 -13.26
N GLY A 462 52.05 5.84 -12.40
CA GLY A 462 50.88 6.65 -12.81
C GLY A 462 49.71 6.84 -11.83
N SER A 463 49.92 6.77 -10.51
CA SER A 463 48.82 6.69 -9.52
C SER A 463 47.83 7.86 -9.50
N SER A 464 48.26 9.09 -9.80
CA SER A 464 47.38 10.26 -9.81
C SER A 464 46.40 10.27 -10.99
N TYR A 465 46.77 9.64 -12.11
CA TYR A 465 45.96 9.64 -13.33
C TYR A 465 44.81 8.64 -13.23
N CYS A 466 45.08 7.43 -12.71
CA CYS A 466 44.03 6.45 -12.44
C CYS A 466 43.06 6.93 -11.34
N ASP A 467 43.55 7.60 -10.29
CA ASP A 467 42.69 8.16 -9.23
C ASP A 467 41.71 9.18 -9.80
N ALA A 468 42.21 10.12 -10.62
CA ALA A 468 41.38 11.11 -11.29
C ALA A 468 40.38 10.47 -12.28
N ALA A 469 40.82 9.51 -13.09
CA ALA A 469 39.96 8.82 -14.06
C ALA A 469 38.88 7.95 -13.40
N ALA A 470 39.21 7.28 -12.28
CA ALA A 470 38.25 6.49 -11.52
C ALA A 470 37.22 7.39 -10.81
N LYS A 471 37.64 8.53 -10.24
CA LYS A 471 36.72 9.53 -9.68
C LYS A 471 35.82 10.14 -10.75
N GLN A 472 36.38 10.43 -11.94
CA GLN A 472 35.58 10.83 -13.08
C GLN A 472 34.50 9.79 -13.36
N LEU A 473 34.89 8.59 -13.73
CA LEU A 473 33.93 7.59 -14.17
C LEU A 473 32.88 7.29 -13.08
N ALA A 474 33.26 7.26 -11.80
CA ALA A 474 32.33 7.10 -10.68
C ALA A 474 31.28 8.20 -10.62
N CYS A 475 31.67 9.47 -10.80
CA CYS A 475 30.74 10.59 -10.80
C CYS A 475 29.78 10.53 -12.00
N TRP A 476 30.23 10.09 -13.18
CA TRP A 476 29.43 10.12 -14.41
C TRP A 476 28.39 9.00 -14.38
N ILE A 477 28.75 7.84 -13.82
CA ILE A 477 27.83 6.74 -13.56
C ILE A 477 26.77 7.15 -12.53
N SER A 478 27.15 7.97 -11.54
CA SER A 478 26.26 8.32 -10.42
C SER A 478 25.39 9.55 -10.69
N ILE A 479 25.83 10.48 -11.55
CA ILE A 479 25.18 11.76 -11.85
C ILE A 479 25.07 11.92 -13.37
N GLN A 480 24.19 11.11 -13.97
CA GLN A 480 23.99 11.08 -15.41
C GLN A 480 23.23 12.31 -15.90
N LYS A 481 23.59 12.81 -17.08
CA LYS A 481 22.93 13.93 -17.75
C LYS A 481 21.48 13.55 -18.09
N CYS A 482 20.61 14.54 -18.08
CA CYS A 482 19.21 14.42 -18.50
C CYS A 482 18.82 15.70 -19.23
N ASP A 483 17.82 15.60 -20.11
CA ASP A 483 17.33 16.77 -20.85
C ASP A 483 16.15 17.41 -20.11
N ASN A 484 15.14 16.62 -19.72
CA ASN A 484 14.02 17.09 -18.89
C ASN A 484 13.65 16.08 -17.81
N ASP A 485 12.83 16.54 -16.85
CA ASP A 485 12.23 15.67 -15.85
C ASP A 485 11.34 14.59 -16.46
N GLY A 486 11.62 13.34 -16.11
CA GLY A 486 10.89 12.16 -16.61
C GLY A 486 11.46 11.56 -17.90
N ASP A 487 12.46 12.20 -18.52
CA ASP A 487 13.20 11.63 -19.64
C ASP A 487 14.18 10.54 -19.17
N ASN A 488 14.62 9.71 -20.12
CA ASN A 488 15.72 8.78 -19.89
C ASN A 488 17.01 9.58 -19.62
N ARG A 489 17.71 9.23 -18.55
CA ARG A 489 19.07 9.72 -18.31
C ARG A 489 19.98 9.21 -19.43
N LEU A 490 20.89 10.07 -19.86
CA LEU A 490 21.84 9.77 -20.91
C LEU A 490 22.92 8.83 -20.36
N ARG A 491 23.22 7.77 -21.10
CA ARG A 491 24.28 6.81 -20.78
C ARG A 491 25.64 7.50 -20.68
N VAL A 492 26.59 6.91 -19.96
CA VAL A 492 27.96 7.47 -19.89
C VAL A 492 28.65 7.27 -21.23
N CYS A 493 29.38 8.25 -21.74
CA CYS A 493 30.02 8.10 -23.04
C CYS A 493 31.03 6.94 -23.04
N HIS A 494 31.04 6.14 -24.12
CA HIS A 494 31.96 5.04 -24.33
C HIS A 494 33.43 5.48 -24.17
N SER A 495 33.75 6.69 -24.66
CA SER A 495 35.07 7.31 -24.55
C SER A 495 35.53 7.50 -23.09
N ALA A 496 34.63 7.78 -22.16
CA ALA A 496 34.95 7.93 -20.74
C ALA A 496 35.34 6.58 -20.11
N CYS A 497 34.64 5.49 -20.47
CA CYS A 497 34.96 4.14 -20.03
C CYS A 497 36.33 3.68 -20.57
N GLN A 498 36.60 3.89 -21.86
CA GLN A 498 37.89 3.58 -22.46
C GLN A 498 39.04 4.36 -21.81
N SER A 499 38.83 5.65 -21.54
CA SER A 499 39.82 6.50 -20.87
C SER A 499 40.18 5.97 -19.48
N TYR A 500 39.18 5.52 -18.72
CA TYR A 500 39.40 4.86 -17.44
C TYR A 500 40.18 3.54 -17.58
N ASN A 501 39.78 2.67 -18.51
CA ASN A 501 40.48 1.40 -18.74
C ASN A 501 41.96 1.62 -19.07
N LEU A 502 42.27 2.60 -19.91
CA LEU A 502 43.64 2.98 -20.24
C LEU A 502 44.39 3.54 -19.03
N ALA A 503 43.79 4.49 -18.31
CA ALA A 503 44.40 5.15 -17.16
C ALA A 503 44.72 4.18 -16.01
N CYS A 504 43.87 3.17 -15.81
CA CYS A 504 43.96 2.25 -14.67
C CYS A 504 44.47 0.85 -15.03
N GLY A 505 44.70 0.54 -16.32
CA GLY A 505 44.99 -0.82 -16.78
C GLY A 505 43.85 -1.79 -16.46
N ALA A 506 42.60 -1.30 -16.52
CA ALA A 506 41.40 -2.07 -16.22
C ALA A 506 40.80 -2.69 -17.49
N SER A 507 39.81 -3.56 -17.30
CA SER A 507 39.09 -4.28 -18.37
C SER A 507 37.58 -4.20 -18.14
N LEU A 508 37.08 -3.00 -17.83
CA LEU A 508 35.65 -2.74 -17.76
C LEU A 508 35.04 -2.92 -19.16
N ASP A 509 33.89 -3.60 -19.23
CA ASP A 509 33.18 -3.79 -20.49
C ASP A 509 32.47 -2.49 -20.91
N CYS A 510 33.11 -1.74 -21.81
CA CYS A 510 32.55 -0.50 -22.35
C CYS A 510 31.47 -0.73 -23.41
N SER A 511 31.23 -1.98 -23.82
CA SER A 511 30.20 -2.32 -24.80
C SER A 511 28.80 -2.46 -24.19
N ASP A 512 28.70 -2.50 -22.86
CA ASP A 512 27.44 -2.55 -22.13
C ASP A 512 26.56 -1.31 -22.39
N GLN A 513 25.60 -1.47 -23.30
CA GLN A 513 24.69 -0.41 -23.74
C GLN A 513 23.59 -0.06 -22.72
N THR A 514 23.58 -0.70 -21.55
CA THR A 514 22.71 -0.31 -20.43
C THR A 514 23.35 0.78 -19.57
N LEU A 515 24.69 0.90 -19.61
CA LEU A 515 25.44 1.90 -18.85
C LEU A 515 26.22 2.88 -19.74
N PHE A 516 26.77 2.41 -20.85
CA PHE A 516 27.61 3.17 -21.76
C PHE A 516 26.95 3.43 -23.11
N SER A 517 27.30 4.56 -23.74
CA SER A 517 26.90 4.87 -25.12
C SER A 517 27.51 3.88 -26.12
N SER A 518 27.04 3.93 -27.37
CA SER A 518 27.77 3.29 -28.46
C SER A 518 29.04 4.08 -28.82
N GLU A 519 29.94 3.48 -29.60
CA GLU A 519 31.12 4.19 -30.13
C GLU A 519 30.76 5.32 -31.11
N GLU A 520 29.58 5.26 -31.72
CA GLU A 520 29.11 6.20 -32.73
C GLU A 520 28.35 7.41 -32.15
N GLU A 521 27.84 7.29 -30.91
CA GLU A 521 27.18 8.37 -30.18
C GLU A 521 28.20 9.44 -29.76
N GLY A 522 28.05 10.67 -30.26
CA GLY A 522 28.96 11.78 -29.97
C GLY A 522 28.77 12.40 -28.58
N ASP A 523 29.79 13.11 -28.09
CA ASP A 523 29.89 13.71 -26.73
C ASP A 523 28.70 14.60 -26.28
N GLY A 524 27.82 15.03 -27.20
CA GLY A 524 26.60 15.78 -26.88
C GLY A 524 25.38 14.92 -26.50
N GLN A 525 25.40 13.62 -26.80
CA GLN A 525 24.28 12.67 -26.68
C GLN A 525 24.44 11.68 -25.52
N CYS A 526 25.54 11.77 -24.78
CA CYS A 526 25.86 10.93 -23.64
C CYS A 526 26.41 11.79 -22.49
N THR A 527 26.54 11.21 -21.31
CA THR A 527 27.06 11.87 -20.11
C THR A 527 28.58 11.87 -20.17
N GLY A 528 29.16 13.06 -20.33
CA GLY A 528 30.60 13.29 -20.14
C GLY A 528 31.52 12.98 -21.28
N THR A 529 32.85 13.14 -21.10
CA THR A 529 33.82 12.80 -22.14
C THR A 529 35.10 12.21 -21.58
N GLY A 530 35.81 11.43 -22.40
CA GLY A 530 37.17 10.99 -22.16
C GLY A 530 38.20 11.95 -22.73
N GLU A 531 38.58 13.01 -22.00
CA GLU A 531 39.72 13.85 -22.42
C GLU A 531 41.06 13.19 -22.04
N LEU A 532 41.73 12.59 -23.03
CA LEU A 532 43.11 12.13 -22.90
C LEU A 532 44.07 13.32 -22.79
N LYS A 533 44.53 13.65 -21.58
CA LYS A 533 45.82 14.34 -21.43
C LYS A 533 46.97 13.35 -21.67
N LEU A 534 47.32 13.14 -22.94
CA LEU A 534 48.58 12.52 -23.33
C LEU A 534 49.73 13.42 -22.86
N SER A 535 50.50 12.97 -21.87
CA SER A 535 51.78 13.58 -21.52
C SER A 535 52.74 13.47 -22.72
N TRP A 536 53.50 14.53 -23.00
CA TRP A 536 54.46 14.66 -24.11
C TRP A 536 55.61 13.62 -24.15
N PHE A 537 55.56 12.57 -23.34
CA PHE A 537 56.63 11.57 -23.23
C PHE A 537 56.35 10.22 -23.92
N ASN A 538 55.19 10.03 -24.57
CA ASN A 538 54.94 8.84 -25.39
C ASN A 538 54.68 9.21 -26.85
N ARG A 539 55.77 9.52 -27.57
CA ARG A 539 55.79 9.53 -29.04
C ARG A 539 57.04 8.81 -29.54
#